data_AF-A0A554A0B8-F1
#
_entry.id   AF-A0A554A0B8-F1
#
_cell.length_a   1.000
_cell.length_b   1.000
_cell.length_c   1.000
_cell.angle_alpha   90.00
_cell.angle_beta   90.00
_cell.angle_gamma   90.00
#
_symmetry.space_group_name_H-M   'P 1'
#
loop_
_entity.id
_entity.type
_entity.pdbx_description
1 polymer ?
#
loop_
_entity_poly.entity_id
_entity_poly.type
_entity_poly.pdbx_seq_one_letter_code
_entity_poly.pdbx_strand_id
1 'polypeptide(L)'
;MIMVNTWVDNIIRSCSVTKKELESYRKQLDQGDAVEKDEFDIVGGMISDLVYSMDWLSRGRRPGNRRGIERQAIYKRTALLDMNLFPSMNMEDDREKPIDDKDKRAMIDILWTLSNRERESYVLHMSYGMSYAEIAAELKVGRTTVQKYVERAKKKVLENI
;
A
#
# COMPACT_ATOMS: atom_id res chain seq x y z
N MET A 1 31.19 28.54 -20.86
CA MET A 1 30.38 27.63 -20.02
C MET A 1 31.36 26.82 -19.19
N ILE A 2 31.55 27.18 -17.91
CA ILE A 2 32.46 26.46 -17.02
C ILE A 2 31.80 25.12 -16.70
N MET A 3 32.36 24.02 -17.18
CA MET A 3 31.97 22.68 -16.71
C MET A 3 32.39 22.58 -15.24
N VAL A 4 31.45 22.88 -14.34
CA VAL A 4 31.63 22.59 -12.92
C VAL A 4 31.55 21.08 -12.78
N ASN A 5 32.69 20.42 -12.54
CA ASN A 5 32.72 19.01 -12.17
C ASN A 5 31.95 18.86 -10.85
N THR A 6 30.76 18.30 -10.92
CA THR A 6 29.95 18.02 -9.73
C THR A 6 30.45 16.77 -9.02
N TRP A 7 30.08 16.59 -7.76
CA TRP A 7 30.34 15.33 -7.04
C TRP A 7 29.73 14.12 -7.76
N VAL A 8 28.61 14.31 -8.46
CA VAL A 8 27.96 13.27 -9.28
C VAL A 8 28.86 12.87 -10.46
N ASP A 9 29.50 13.83 -11.13
CA ASP A 9 30.42 13.55 -12.24
C ASP A 9 31.64 12.74 -11.76
N ASN A 10 32.13 13.02 -10.56
CA ASN A 10 33.23 12.27 -9.95
C ASN A 10 32.84 10.81 -9.66
N ILE A 11 31.62 10.57 -9.18
CA ILE A 11 31.11 9.21 -8.94
C ILE A 11 30.89 8.47 -10.26
N ILE A 12 30.24 9.10 -11.23
CA ILE A 12 30.02 8.48 -12.55
C ILE A 12 31.37 8.10 -13.15
N ARG A 13 32.39 8.96 -13.02
CA ARG A 13 33.74 8.66 -13.46
C ARG A 13 34.36 7.49 -12.70
N SER A 14 34.31 7.45 -11.37
CA SER A 14 34.87 6.33 -10.61
C SER A 14 34.16 5.01 -10.92
N CYS A 15 32.83 5.00 -10.94
CA CYS A 15 32.04 3.84 -11.33
C CYS A 15 32.37 3.38 -12.76
N SER A 16 32.64 4.29 -13.69
CA SER A 16 33.02 3.93 -15.06
C SER A 16 34.37 3.22 -15.15
N VAL A 17 35.31 3.59 -14.27
CA VAL A 17 36.63 2.93 -14.18
C VAL A 17 36.48 1.54 -13.60
N THR A 18 35.82 1.43 -12.43
CA THR A 18 35.57 0.14 -11.77
C THR A 18 34.78 -0.82 -12.66
N LYS A 19 33.79 -0.33 -13.41
CA LYS A 19 33.06 -1.13 -14.39
C LYS A 19 34.00 -1.75 -15.43
N LYS A 20 34.96 -0.98 -15.97
CA LYS A 20 35.91 -1.49 -16.97
C LYS A 20 36.86 -2.53 -16.39
N GLU A 21 37.28 -2.35 -15.13
CA GLU A 21 38.11 -3.32 -14.41
C GLU A 21 37.35 -4.64 -14.23
N LEU A 22 36.10 -4.58 -13.78
CA LEU A 22 35.23 -5.75 -13.63
C LEU A 22 34.93 -6.42 -14.97
N GLU A 23 34.68 -5.66 -16.05
CA GLU A 23 34.50 -6.23 -17.39
C GLU A 23 35.76 -6.95 -17.89
N SER A 24 36.94 -6.46 -17.53
CA SER A 24 38.21 -7.08 -17.91
C SER A 24 38.46 -8.35 -17.09
N TYR A 25 38.23 -8.31 -15.78
CA TYR A 25 38.30 -9.47 -14.89
C TYR A 25 37.32 -10.56 -15.31
N ARG A 26 36.05 -10.20 -15.57
CA ARG A 26 35.00 -11.13 -16.00
C ARG A 26 35.35 -11.89 -17.28
N LYS A 27 36.12 -11.27 -18.20
CA LYS A 27 36.56 -11.91 -19.45
C LYS A 27 37.68 -12.94 -19.25
N GLN A 28 38.38 -12.90 -18.12
CA GLN A 28 39.48 -13.82 -17.81
C GLN A 28 38.99 -15.11 -17.16
N LEU A 29 37.75 -15.14 -16.65
CA LEU A 29 37.15 -16.30 -16.01
C LEU A 29 36.76 -17.38 -17.03
N ASP A 30 37.10 -18.62 -16.73
CA ASP A 30 36.71 -19.81 -17.50
C ASP A 30 35.32 -20.29 -17.07
N GLN A 31 34.37 -20.26 -18.01
CA GLN A 31 33.01 -20.72 -17.77
C GLN A 31 32.88 -22.26 -17.74
N GLY A 32 33.95 -22.98 -18.10
CA GLY A 32 34.03 -24.44 -18.01
C GLY A 32 34.24 -24.94 -16.58
N ASP A 33 34.82 -24.14 -15.70
CA ASP A 33 34.98 -24.44 -14.27
C ASP A 33 33.74 -23.98 -13.48
N ALA A 34 33.25 -24.82 -12.57
CA ALA A 34 32.01 -24.54 -11.83
C ALA A 34 32.15 -23.35 -10.86
N VAL A 35 33.34 -23.13 -10.29
CA VAL A 35 33.61 -22.03 -9.35
C VAL A 35 33.77 -20.72 -10.12
N GLU A 36 34.56 -20.73 -11.20
CA GLU A 36 34.77 -19.54 -12.02
C GLU A 36 33.49 -19.11 -12.77
N LYS A 37 32.59 -20.06 -13.07
CA LYS A 37 31.26 -19.75 -13.61
C LYS A 37 30.37 -19.00 -12.61
N ASP A 38 30.36 -19.41 -11.34
CA ASP A 38 29.60 -18.69 -10.30
C ASP A 38 30.15 -17.27 -10.12
N GLU A 39 31.47 -17.13 -10.07
CA GLU A 39 32.15 -15.84 -10.04
C GLU A 39 31.80 -14.99 -11.28
N PHE A 40 31.71 -15.58 -12.46
CA PHE A 40 31.33 -14.90 -13.70
C PHE A 40 29.93 -14.28 -13.63
N ASP A 41 28.99 -14.98 -13.01
CA ASP A 41 27.61 -14.52 -12.81
C ASP A 41 27.54 -13.42 -11.75
N ILE A 42 28.25 -13.58 -10.63
CA ILE A 42 28.36 -12.57 -9.55
C ILE A 42 28.92 -11.26 -10.10
N VAL A 43 30.05 -11.31 -10.83
CA VAL A 43 30.67 -10.12 -11.44
C VAL A 43 29.74 -9.51 -12.49
N GLY A 44 28.97 -10.33 -13.21
CA GLY A 44 27.91 -9.86 -14.11
C GLY A 44 26.83 -9.04 -13.40
N GLY A 45 26.42 -9.47 -12.21
CA GLY A 45 25.53 -8.72 -11.31
C GLY A 45 26.12 -7.37 -10.91
N MET A 46 27.36 -7.36 -10.42
CA MET A 46 28.05 -6.13 -10.00
C MET A 46 28.15 -5.10 -11.14
N ILE A 47 28.47 -5.54 -12.36
CA ILE A 47 28.50 -4.66 -13.54
C ILE A 47 27.12 -4.07 -13.83
N SER A 48 26.07 -4.88 -13.71
CA SER A 48 24.68 -4.45 -13.95
C SER A 48 24.24 -3.40 -12.93
N ASP A 49 24.60 -3.58 -11.66
CA ASP A 49 24.31 -2.63 -10.58
C ASP A 49 25.03 -1.30 -10.77
N LEU A 50 26.29 -1.34 -11.21
CA LEU A 50 27.05 -0.13 -11.55
C LEU A 50 26.40 0.63 -12.71
N VAL A 51 25.98 -0.07 -13.76
CA VAL A 51 25.29 0.54 -14.91
C VAL A 51 23.97 1.18 -14.47
N TYR A 52 23.17 0.48 -13.66
CA TYR A 52 21.93 1.01 -13.12
C TYR A 52 22.17 2.28 -12.28
N SER A 53 23.17 2.24 -11.40
CA SER A 53 23.51 3.36 -10.52
C SER A 53 24.00 4.57 -11.32
N MET A 54 24.89 4.38 -12.29
CA MET A 54 25.36 5.44 -13.19
C MET A 54 24.19 6.06 -13.95
N ASP A 55 23.29 5.24 -14.47
CA ASP A 55 22.13 5.70 -15.24
C ASP A 55 21.17 6.55 -14.40
N TRP A 56 20.97 6.15 -13.14
CA TRP A 56 20.17 6.92 -12.20
C TRP A 56 20.84 8.25 -11.86
N LEU A 57 22.13 8.23 -11.55
CA LEU A 57 22.91 9.43 -11.23
C LEU A 57 22.95 10.42 -12.38
N SER A 58 23.09 9.95 -13.63
CA SER A 58 23.09 10.81 -14.82
C SER A 58 21.72 11.41 -15.13
N ARG A 59 20.63 10.66 -14.96
CA ARG A 59 19.28 11.12 -15.32
C ARG A 59 18.54 11.80 -14.17
N GLY A 60 19.01 11.64 -12.93
CA GLY A 60 18.29 12.04 -11.72
C GLY A 60 16.95 11.31 -11.53
N ARG A 61 16.69 10.25 -12.31
CA ARG A 61 15.42 9.50 -12.35
C ARG A 61 15.70 8.01 -12.35
N ARG A 62 14.83 7.25 -11.68
CA ARG A 62 14.95 5.79 -11.60
C ARG A 62 15.02 5.17 -13.02
N PRO A 63 16.08 4.42 -13.35
CA PRO A 63 16.18 3.69 -14.62
C PRO A 63 15.01 2.73 -14.84
N GLY A 64 14.56 2.59 -16.09
CA GLY A 64 13.48 1.67 -16.47
C GLY A 64 12.06 2.21 -16.26
N ASN A 65 11.87 3.34 -15.57
CA ASN A 65 10.53 3.89 -15.34
C ASN A 65 10.09 4.79 -16.52
N ARG A 66 9.07 4.36 -17.29
CA ARG A 66 8.50 5.17 -18.40
C ARG A 66 7.67 6.36 -17.93
N ARG A 67 7.16 6.34 -16.68
CA ARG A 67 6.32 7.39 -16.09
C ARG A 67 6.93 7.84 -14.76
N GLY A 68 7.27 9.11 -14.63
CA GLY A 68 7.85 9.67 -13.40
C GLY A 68 6.84 9.79 -12.26
N ILE A 69 7.33 9.82 -11.01
CA ILE A 69 6.52 10.10 -9.81
C ILE A 69 5.77 11.42 -9.91
N GLU A 70 6.30 12.37 -10.69
CA GLU A 70 5.69 13.67 -10.96
C GLU A 70 4.24 13.57 -11.41
N ARG A 71 3.86 12.56 -12.22
CA ARG A 71 2.45 12.35 -12.59
C ARG A 71 1.59 12.00 -11.38
N GLN A 72 2.04 11.08 -10.53
CA GLN A 72 1.31 10.76 -9.29
C GLN A 72 1.31 11.94 -8.32
N ALA A 73 2.40 12.70 -8.25
CA ALA A 73 2.48 13.90 -7.41
C ALA A 73 1.53 14.99 -7.88
N ILE A 74 1.33 15.16 -9.20
CA ILE A 74 0.29 16.03 -9.77
C ILE A 74 -1.08 15.52 -9.32
N TYR A 75 -1.45 14.26 -9.58
CA TYR A 75 -2.75 13.74 -9.13
C TYR A 75 -2.96 13.89 -7.62
N LYS A 76 -1.94 13.66 -6.80
CA LYS A 76 -2.02 13.85 -5.34
C LYS A 76 -2.14 15.32 -4.94
N ARG A 77 -1.38 16.24 -5.56
CA ARG A 77 -1.50 17.69 -5.31
C ARG A 77 -2.83 18.24 -5.82
N THR A 78 -3.31 17.77 -6.96
CA THR A 78 -4.59 18.19 -7.54
C THR A 78 -5.77 17.60 -6.79
N ALA A 79 -5.68 16.37 -6.27
CA ALA A 79 -6.67 15.82 -5.35
C ALA A 79 -6.78 16.64 -4.06
N LEU A 80 -5.68 17.23 -3.59
CA LEU A 80 -5.72 18.17 -2.46
C LEU A 80 -6.34 19.53 -2.81
N LEU A 81 -6.45 19.87 -4.10
CA LEU A 81 -7.10 21.09 -4.60
C LEU A 81 -8.58 20.86 -4.96
N ASP A 82 -9.04 19.61 -4.94
CA ASP A 82 -10.45 19.28 -5.15
C ASP A 82 -11.22 19.58 -3.86
N MET A 83 -11.85 20.75 -3.82
CA MET A 83 -12.65 21.23 -2.70
C MET A 83 -13.88 20.37 -2.42
N ASN A 84 -14.25 19.43 -3.32
CA ASN A 84 -15.29 18.44 -3.07
C ASN A 84 -14.76 17.16 -2.39
N LEU A 85 -13.44 16.92 -2.40
CA LEU A 85 -12.82 15.76 -1.75
C LEU A 85 -12.63 15.99 -0.24
N PHE A 86 -12.52 17.25 0.16
CA PHE A 86 -12.63 17.68 1.55
C PHE A 86 -14.06 18.13 1.79
N PRO A 87 -14.84 17.47 2.69
CA PRO A 87 -16.02 18.10 3.27
C PRO A 87 -15.59 19.48 3.74
N SER A 88 -16.36 20.52 3.39
CA SER A 88 -16.08 21.92 3.69
C SER A 88 -15.36 22.06 5.03
N MET A 89 -14.20 22.73 5.08
CA MET A 89 -13.48 23.09 6.32
C MET A 89 -14.26 24.11 7.16
N ASN A 90 -15.57 23.91 7.33
CA ASN A 90 -16.36 24.53 8.37
C ASN A 90 -15.95 23.85 9.69
N MET A 91 -14.76 24.19 10.19
CA MET A 91 -14.22 23.75 11.49
C MET A 91 -15.03 24.26 12.70
N GLU A 92 -16.25 24.76 12.50
CA GLU A 92 -17.06 25.35 13.56
C GLU A 92 -18.31 24.54 13.97
N ASP A 93 -18.65 23.40 13.36
CA ASP A 93 -19.82 22.61 13.83
C ASP A 93 -19.73 21.06 13.72
N ASP A 94 -18.60 20.49 13.29
CA ASP A 94 -18.42 19.02 13.23
C ASP A 94 -17.68 18.45 14.45
N ARG A 95 -17.84 19.06 15.63
CA ARG A 95 -17.72 18.26 16.85
C ARG A 95 -18.87 17.27 16.77
N GLU A 96 -18.55 16.00 16.52
CA GLU A 96 -19.47 14.86 16.63
C GLU A 96 -20.62 15.24 17.55
N LYS A 97 -21.81 15.54 16.98
CA LYS A 97 -22.97 15.84 17.82
C LYS A 97 -23.05 14.70 18.81
N PRO A 98 -22.91 14.94 20.13
CA PRO A 98 -22.93 13.86 21.08
C PRO A 98 -24.25 13.14 20.87
N ILE A 99 -24.18 11.82 20.62
CA ILE A 99 -25.35 10.99 20.33
C ILE A 99 -26.39 11.27 21.41
N ASP A 100 -27.50 11.89 21.01
CA ASP A 100 -28.56 12.26 21.95
C ASP A 100 -29.20 10.99 22.52
N ASP A 101 -29.81 11.08 23.70
CA ASP A 101 -30.50 9.93 24.30
C ASP A 101 -31.66 9.45 23.40
N LYS A 102 -32.20 10.32 22.55
CA LYS A 102 -33.15 9.95 21.51
C LYS A 102 -32.54 9.02 20.45
N ASP A 103 -31.32 9.32 19.99
CA ASP A 103 -30.63 8.53 18.97
C ASP A 103 -30.21 7.16 19.54
N LYS A 104 -29.79 7.11 20.81
CA LYS A 104 -29.51 5.84 21.52
C LYS A 104 -30.76 4.97 21.61
N ARG A 105 -31.91 5.54 21.94
CA ARG A 105 -33.19 4.82 22.01
C ARG A 105 -33.59 4.28 20.64
N ALA A 106 -33.52 5.10 19.61
CA ALA A 106 -33.80 4.66 18.24
C ALA A 106 -32.90 3.49 17.82
N MET A 107 -31.61 3.54 18.18
CA MET A 107 -30.67 2.46 17.89
C MET A 107 -31.02 1.16 18.64
N ILE A 108 -31.43 1.26 19.91
CA ILE A 108 -31.88 0.10 20.70
C ILE A 108 -33.15 -0.50 20.10
N ASP A 109 -34.12 0.34 19.70
CA ASP A 109 -35.37 -0.10 19.11
C ASP A 109 -35.13 -0.88 17.81
N ILE A 110 -34.27 -0.37 16.94
CA ILE A 110 -33.87 -1.06 15.69
C ILE A 110 -33.21 -2.40 16.01
N LEU A 111 -32.25 -2.44 16.96
CA LEU A 111 -31.59 -3.69 17.35
C LEU A 111 -32.57 -4.69 17.97
N TRP A 112 -33.64 -4.23 18.62
CA TRP A 112 -34.64 -5.08 19.22
C TRP A 112 -35.50 -5.82 18.18
N THR A 113 -35.65 -5.28 16.97
CA THR A 113 -36.34 -5.95 15.85
C THR A 113 -35.58 -7.17 15.30
N LEU A 114 -34.27 -7.26 15.57
CA LEU A 114 -33.43 -8.37 15.14
C LEU A 114 -33.66 -9.59 16.03
N SER A 115 -33.63 -10.80 15.45
CA SER A 115 -33.62 -12.03 16.24
C SER A 115 -32.33 -12.14 17.05
N ASN A 116 -32.33 -12.91 18.15
CA ASN A 116 -31.17 -13.03 19.03
C ASN A 116 -29.88 -13.38 18.27
N ARG A 117 -29.94 -14.33 17.32
CA ARG A 117 -28.77 -14.75 16.52
C ARG A 117 -28.34 -13.71 15.47
N GLU A 118 -29.29 -12.99 14.88
CA GLU A 118 -29.00 -11.87 13.98
C GLU A 118 -28.33 -10.73 14.73
N ARG A 119 -28.88 -10.34 15.89
CA ARG A 119 -28.37 -9.28 16.75
C ARG A 119 -26.96 -9.59 17.23
N GLU A 120 -26.75 -10.78 17.78
CA GLU A 120 -25.46 -11.24 18.29
C GLU A 120 -24.38 -11.24 17.19
N SER A 121 -24.69 -11.85 16.03
CA SER A 121 -23.75 -11.86 14.89
C SER A 121 -23.48 -10.46 14.33
N TYR A 122 -24.50 -9.60 14.29
CA TYR A 122 -24.40 -8.23 13.78
C TYR A 122 -23.53 -7.35 14.69
N VAL A 123 -23.72 -7.42 16.01
CA VAL A 123 -22.93 -6.66 16.98
C VAL A 123 -21.46 -7.13 16.98
N LEU A 124 -21.20 -8.44 16.98
CA LEU A 124 -19.84 -8.97 16.93
C LEU A 124 -19.09 -8.53 15.66
N HIS A 125 -19.80 -8.45 14.53
CA HIS A 125 -19.19 -8.00 13.28
C HIS A 125 -19.04 -6.47 13.18
N MET A 126 -20.11 -5.73 13.47
CA MET A 126 -20.16 -4.27 13.23
C MET A 126 -19.55 -3.45 14.37
N SER A 127 -19.65 -3.91 15.62
CA SER A 127 -19.12 -3.20 16.80
C SER A 127 -17.73 -3.70 17.18
N TYR A 128 -17.51 -5.01 17.19
CA TYR A 128 -16.23 -5.60 17.60
C TYR A 128 -15.28 -5.91 16.42
N GLY A 129 -15.73 -5.74 15.17
CA GLY A 129 -14.90 -5.93 13.98
C GLY A 129 -14.49 -7.38 13.69
N MET A 130 -15.16 -8.36 14.32
CA MET A 130 -14.82 -9.77 14.13
C MET A 130 -15.17 -10.26 12.72
N SER A 131 -14.33 -11.14 12.18
CA SER A 131 -14.58 -11.82 10.92
C SER A 131 -15.68 -12.89 11.07
N TYR A 132 -16.32 -13.26 9.95
CA TYR A 132 -17.35 -14.31 9.98
C TYR A 132 -16.82 -15.68 10.43
N ALA A 133 -15.51 -15.94 10.31
CA ALA A 133 -14.89 -17.17 10.78
C ALA A 133 -14.72 -17.16 12.30
N GLU A 134 -14.29 -16.04 12.88
CA GLU A 134 -14.15 -15.88 14.33
C GLU A 134 -15.51 -15.93 15.04
N ILE A 135 -16.52 -15.25 14.49
CA ILE A 135 -17.89 -15.30 15.01
C ILE A 135 -18.47 -16.73 14.92
N ALA A 136 -18.15 -17.45 13.85
CA ALA A 136 -18.59 -18.84 13.69
C ALA A 136 -17.98 -19.76 14.75
N ALA A 137 -16.70 -19.56 15.09
CA ALA A 137 -16.03 -20.28 16.17
C ALA A 137 -16.64 -19.93 17.54
N GLU A 138 -16.88 -18.64 17.79
CA GLU A 138 -17.46 -18.14 19.05
C GLU A 138 -18.88 -18.67 19.28
N LEU A 139 -19.74 -18.55 18.26
CA LEU A 139 -21.14 -18.95 18.33
C LEU A 139 -21.37 -20.44 18.05
N LYS A 140 -20.30 -21.21 17.77
CA LYS A 140 -20.33 -22.63 17.42
C LYS A 140 -21.33 -22.96 16.30
N VAL A 141 -21.34 -22.14 15.25
CA VAL A 141 -22.18 -22.30 14.06
C VAL A 141 -21.32 -22.26 12.79
N GLY A 142 -21.89 -22.64 11.64
CA GLY A 142 -21.17 -22.53 10.37
C GLY A 142 -20.93 -21.07 9.94
N ARG A 143 -19.79 -20.80 9.31
CA ARG A 143 -19.46 -19.48 8.72
C ARG A 143 -20.57 -18.95 7.78
N THR A 144 -21.12 -19.83 6.95
CA THR A 144 -22.22 -19.48 6.03
C THR A 144 -23.50 -19.12 6.78
N THR A 145 -23.73 -19.68 7.97
CA THR A 145 -24.85 -19.33 8.85
C THR A 145 -24.66 -17.94 9.43
N VAL A 146 -23.46 -17.61 9.91
CA VAL A 146 -23.13 -16.25 10.40
C VAL A 146 -23.32 -15.21 9.31
N GLN A 147 -22.82 -15.48 8.10
CA GLN A 147 -23.00 -14.58 6.96
C GLN A 147 -24.48 -14.28 6.71
N LYS A 148 -25.33 -15.31 6.67
CA LYS A 148 -26.78 -15.14 6.49
C LYS A 148 -27.41 -14.31 7.61
N TYR A 149 -27.00 -14.50 8.85
CA TYR A 149 -27.49 -13.71 9.99
C TYR A 149 -27.10 -12.24 9.88
N VAL A 150 -25.85 -11.95 9.52
CA VAL A 150 -25.37 -10.57 9.34
C VAL A 150 -26.05 -9.89 8.16
N GLU A 151 -26.22 -10.56 7.03
CA GLU A 151 -26.90 -10.00 5.85
C GLU A 151 -28.38 -9.70 6.12
N ARG A 152 -29.09 -10.61 6.81
CA ARG A 152 -30.48 -10.38 7.23
C ARG A 152 -30.59 -9.23 8.23
N ALA A 153 -29.67 -9.15 9.18
CA ALA A 153 -29.61 -8.04 10.13
C ALA A 153 -29.39 -6.70 9.42
N LYS A 154 -28.43 -6.62 8.50
CA LYS A 154 -28.17 -5.42 7.68
C LYS A 154 -29.41 -4.99 6.91
N LYS A 155 -30.13 -5.94 6.29
CA LYS A 155 -31.37 -5.64 5.57
C LYS A 155 -32.45 -5.06 6.48
N LYS A 156 -32.70 -5.67 7.64
CA LYS A 156 -33.69 -5.18 8.61
C LYS A 156 -33.33 -3.82 9.19
N VAL A 157 -32.05 -3.58 9.46
CA VAL A 157 -31.57 -2.28 9.94
C VAL A 157 -31.82 -1.20 8.88
N LEU A 158 -31.49 -1.47 7.61
CA LEU A 158 -31.75 -0.53 6.50
C LEU A 158 -33.24 -0.25 6.26
N GLU A 159 -34.12 -1.21 6.52
CA GLU A 159 -35.58 -1.01 6.40
C GLU A 159 -36.18 -0.19 7.55
N ASN A 160 -35.49 -0.06 8.68
CA ASN A 160 -35.96 0.64 9.89
C ASN A 160 -35.19 1.94 10.17
N ILE A 161 -34.29 2.36 9.28
CA ILE A 161 -33.63 3.69 9.27
C ILE A 161 -34.45 4.62 8.39
#